data_AF-A0A2K6M143-F1
#
_entry.id   AF-A0A2K6M143-F1
#
_cell.length_a   1.000
_cell.length_b   1.000
_cell.length_c   1.000
_cell.angle_alpha   90.00
_cell.angle_beta   90.00
_cell.angle_gamma   90.00
#
_symmetry.space_group_name_H-M   'P 1'
#
loop_
_entity.id
_entity.type
_entity.pdbx_description
1 polymer ?
#
loop_
_entity_poly.entity_id
_entity_poly.type
_entity_poly.pdbx_seq_one_letter_code
_entity_poly.pdbx_strand_id
1 'polypeptide(L)'
;MECCRRATPGTLLLFLAFLLLSSRTARSEEDRDGLWDAWGPWSECSRTCGGGASYSLRRCLSSKSCEGRNIRYRTCSNVDCPPEAGDFRAQQCSAHNDVKHHGQFYEWLPVSNDPDNPCSLKCQAKGTALVVELAPKVLDGTRCYTESLDMCISGLCQVHFLD
;
A
#
# COMPACT_ATOMS: atom_id res chain seq x y z
N MET A 1 9.54 -51.41 -26.89
CA MET A 1 9.28 -51.61 -28.33
C MET A 1 8.11 -50.75 -28.74
N GLU A 2 8.32 -50.01 -29.82
CA GLU A 2 7.36 -49.30 -30.67
C GLU A 2 6.32 -48.34 -30.04
N CYS A 3 6.07 -47.15 -30.56
CA CYS A 3 6.12 -46.78 -31.98
C CYS A 3 6.30 -45.26 -32.14
N CYS A 4 7.29 -44.87 -32.96
CA CYS A 4 7.39 -43.53 -33.52
C CYS A 4 6.15 -43.23 -34.37
N ARG A 5 5.23 -42.41 -33.86
CA ARG A 5 4.16 -41.84 -34.70
C ARG A 5 4.70 -40.58 -35.39
N ARG A 6 4.89 -40.70 -36.70
CA ARG A 6 5.17 -39.61 -37.65
C ARG A 6 4.22 -38.43 -37.39
N ALA A 7 4.79 -37.27 -37.08
CA ALA A 7 4.07 -36.01 -37.11
C ALA A 7 3.66 -35.72 -38.56
N THR A 8 2.36 -35.58 -38.80
CA THR A 8 1.81 -35.17 -40.09
C THR A 8 2.13 -33.68 -40.33
N PRO A 9 2.35 -33.24 -41.57
CA PRO A 9 2.73 -31.85 -41.88
C PRO A 9 1.65 -30.82 -41.49
N GLY A 10 0.43 -31.26 -41.18
CA GLY A 10 -0.67 -30.41 -40.71
C GLY A 10 -0.60 -30.00 -39.24
N THR A 11 0.10 -30.74 -38.37
CA THR A 11 0.19 -30.38 -36.94
C THR A 11 1.17 -29.24 -36.69
N LEU A 12 2.25 -29.12 -37.47
CA LEU A 12 3.23 -28.03 -37.31
C LEU A 12 2.63 -26.64 -37.66
N LEU A 13 1.76 -26.58 -38.67
CA LEU A 13 1.03 -25.36 -39.05
C LEU A 13 -0.01 -24.95 -38.00
N LEU A 14 -0.67 -25.92 -37.35
CA LEU A 14 -1.60 -25.67 -36.24
C LEU A 14 -0.87 -25.19 -34.97
N PHE A 15 0.32 -25.71 -34.68
CA PHE A 15 1.15 -25.22 -33.57
C PHE A 15 1.69 -23.80 -33.81
N LEU A 16 2.09 -23.47 -35.05
CA LEU A 16 2.51 -22.10 -35.41
C LEU A 16 1.34 -21.11 -35.37
N ALA A 17 0.14 -21.51 -35.78
CA ALA A 17 -1.07 -20.70 -35.63
C ALA A 17 -1.41 -20.46 -34.14
N PHE A 18 -1.20 -21.45 -33.26
CA PHE A 18 -1.40 -21.30 -31.82
C PHE A 18 -0.39 -20.34 -31.17
N LEU A 19 0.87 -20.33 -31.61
CA LEU A 19 1.89 -19.37 -31.15
C LEU A 19 1.66 -17.95 -31.70
N LEU A 20 1.18 -17.83 -32.95
CA LEU A 20 0.82 -16.54 -33.56
C LEU A 20 -0.48 -15.94 -32.98
N LEU A 21 -1.44 -16.78 -32.54
CA LEU A 21 -2.62 -16.31 -31.78
C LEU A 21 -2.28 -15.99 -30.31
N SER A 22 -1.24 -16.60 -29.73
CA SER A 22 -0.78 -16.28 -28.37
C SER A 22 -0.01 -14.95 -28.28
N SER A 23 0.27 -14.30 -29.42
CA SER A 23 0.96 -13.01 -29.48
C SER A 23 0.04 -11.79 -29.28
N ARG A 24 -1.25 -12.00 -28.96
CA ARG A 24 -2.18 -10.91 -28.65
C ARG A 24 -2.16 -10.60 -27.16
N THR A 25 -1.20 -9.76 -26.78
CA THR A 25 -1.28 -8.80 -25.66
C THR A 25 -2.13 -9.25 -24.46
N ALA A 26 -1.50 -9.80 -23.43
CA ALA A 26 -1.94 -9.55 -22.06
C ALA A 26 -1.71 -8.05 -21.76
N ARG A 27 -2.55 -7.18 -22.35
CA ARG A 27 -2.75 -5.84 -21.82
C ARG A 27 -3.51 -6.06 -20.51
N SER A 28 -2.88 -5.71 -19.39
CA SER A 28 -3.56 -5.53 -18.11
C SER A 28 -4.91 -4.87 -18.38
N GLU A 29 -6.00 -5.43 -17.84
CA GLU A 29 -7.35 -4.89 -17.98
C GLU A 29 -7.50 -3.46 -17.42
N GLU A 30 -6.45 -2.90 -16.84
CA GLU A 30 -6.37 -1.54 -16.30
C GLU A 30 -6.19 -0.44 -17.35
N ASP A 31 -5.98 -0.79 -18.62
CA ASP A 31 -5.72 0.16 -19.73
C ASP A 31 -6.85 0.19 -20.78
N ARG A 32 -8.10 -0.09 -20.36
CA ARG A 32 -9.28 -0.08 -21.25
C ARG A 32 -10.14 1.17 -21.12
N ASP A 33 -9.51 2.31 -20.84
CA ASP A 33 -10.18 3.58 -21.03
C ASP A 33 -9.14 4.61 -21.41
N GLY A 34 -9.07 4.97 -22.70
CA GLY A 34 -8.29 6.11 -23.20
C GLY A 34 -8.75 7.47 -22.63
N LEU A 35 -9.53 7.42 -21.56
CA LEU A 35 -10.01 8.49 -20.72
C LEU A 35 -9.03 8.82 -19.59
N TRP A 36 -8.11 7.93 -19.22
CA TRP A 36 -7.08 8.22 -18.22
C TRP A 36 -5.77 8.68 -18.87
N ASP A 37 -5.10 9.64 -18.22
CA ASP A 37 -3.70 9.97 -18.52
C ASP A 37 -2.77 8.86 -18.03
N ALA A 38 -1.52 8.88 -18.50
CA ALA A 38 -0.48 8.02 -17.95
C ALA A 38 -0.33 8.26 -16.44
N TRP A 39 -0.03 7.19 -15.71
CA TRP A 39 0.37 7.33 -14.30
C TRP A 39 1.60 8.22 -14.20
N GLY A 40 1.54 9.19 -13.28
CA GLY A 40 2.66 10.05 -12.94
C GLY A 40 3.81 9.28 -12.28
N PRO A 41 4.91 9.98 -11.99
CA PRO A 41 5.98 9.40 -11.19
C PRO A 41 5.47 9.05 -9.79
N TRP A 42 6.12 8.07 -9.18
CA TRP A 42 5.91 7.74 -7.78
C TRP A 42 6.37 8.88 -6.87
N SER A 43 5.63 9.14 -5.81
CA SER A 43 6.00 10.08 -4.75
C SER A 43 7.24 9.59 -4.01
N GLU A 44 7.86 10.50 -3.25
CA GLU A 44 8.78 10.11 -2.18
C GLU A 44 8.12 9.09 -1.25
N CYS A 45 8.94 8.19 -0.72
CA CYS A 45 8.46 7.19 0.23
C CYS A 45 8.06 7.88 1.53
N SER A 46 6.93 7.47 2.13
CA SER A 46 6.51 8.02 3.43
C SER A 46 7.53 7.75 4.55
N ARG A 47 8.45 6.81 4.33
CA ARG A 47 9.52 6.44 5.27
C ARG A 47 10.83 6.16 4.55
N THR A 48 11.93 6.44 5.22
CA THR A 48 13.28 6.13 4.73
C THR A 48 13.76 4.74 5.16
N CYS A 49 13.09 4.09 6.12
CA CYS A 49 13.36 2.73 6.59
C CYS A 49 12.08 2.01 7.08
N GLY A 50 12.15 0.70 7.26
CA GLY A 50 11.14 -0.13 7.95
C GLY A 50 9.86 -0.36 7.15
N GLY A 51 9.91 -0.16 5.84
CA GLY A 51 8.74 -0.16 4.96
C GLY A 51 7.93 1.13 5.07
N GLY A 52 7.51 1.67 3.94
CA GLY A 52 6.61 2.81 3.83
C GLY A 52 5.72 2.70 2.60
N ALA A 53 4.93 3.74 2.35
CA ALA A 53 4.03 3.83 1.20
C ALA A 53 4.49 4.95 0.27
N SER A 54 4.43 4.68 -1.03
CA SER A 54 4.61 5.68 -2.09
C SER A 54 3.35 5.64 -2.97
N TYR A 55 2.93 6.80 -3.45
CA TYR A 55 1.74 6.92 -4.28
C TYR A 55 2.05 7.45 -5.67
N SER A 56 1.23 7.10 -6.64
CA SER A 56 1.28 7.60 -8.00
C SER A 56 -0.11 8.06 -8.39
N LEU A 57 -0.20 9.23 -9.01
CA LEU A 57 -1.46 9.85 -9.42
C LEU A 57 -1.62 9.79 -10.94
N ARG A 58 -2.86 9.73 -11.42
CA ARG A 58 -3.21 9.93 -12.83
C ARG A 58 -4.40 10.89 -12.94
N ARG A 59 -4.52 11.56 -14.08
CA ARG A 59 -5.61 12.50 -14.34
C ARG A 59 -6.66 11.88 -15.25
N CYS A 60 -7.92 12.18 -14.99
CA CYS A 60 -9.00 11.88 -15.91
C CYS A 60 -8.98 12.92 -17.04
N LEU A 61 -8.83 12.46 -18.29
CA LEU A 61 -8.85 13.25 -19.52
C LEU A 61 -10.27 13.40 -20.09
N SER A 62 -11.24 12.61 -19.61
CA SER A 62 -12.65 12.69 -20.01
C SER A 62 -13.39 13.86 -19.34
N SER A 63 -14.29 14.50 -20.08
CA SER A 63 -15.19 15.55 -19.56
C SER A 63 -16.43 15.01 -18.84
N LYS A 64 -16.71 13.70 -18.93
CA LYS A 64 -17.90 13.08 -18.31
C LYS A 64 -17.56 12.48 -16.95
N SER A 65 -16.74 11.44 -16.96
CA SER A 65 -16.21 10.75 -15.78
C SER A 65 -15.21 9.70 -16.25
N CYS A 66 -14.33 9.26 -15.34
CA CYS A 66 -13.48 8.10 -15.55
C CYS A 66 -13.80 7.05 -14.48
N GLU A 67 -13.86 5.78 -14.87
CA GLU A 67 -14.07 4.67 -13.95
C GLU A 67 -12.73 4.24 -13.32
N GLY A 68 -12.76 3.91 -12.03
CA GLY A 68 -11.58 3.49 -11.26
C GLY A 68 -10.89 4.59 -10.47
N ARG A 69 -9.77 4.24 -9.82
CA ARG A 69 -9.04 5.15 -8.92
C ARG A 69 -8.09 6.08 -9.70
N ASN A 70 -7.95 7.32 -9.24
CA ASN A 70 -6.97 8.28 -9.74
C ASN A 70 -5.62 8.20 -8.98
N ILE A 71 -5.51 7.28 -8.02
CA ILE A 71 -4.34 7.06 -7.17
C ILE A 71 -4.06 5.57 -7.04
N ARG A 72 -2.79 5.20 -7.08
CA ARG A 72 -2.29 3.87 -6.75
C ARG A 72 -1.15 3.98 -5.75
N TYR A 73 -0.93 2.91 -4.98
CA TYR A 73 0.08 2.84 -3.94
C TYR A 73 1.01 1.66 -4.19
N ARG A 74 2.22 1.74 -3.66
CA ARG A 74 3.17 0.64 -3.56
C ARG A 74 3.93 0.72 -2.24
N THR A 75 4.46 -0.42 -1.82
CA THR A 75 5.43 -0.45 -0.73
C THR A 75 6.76 0.12 -1.20
N CYS A 76 7.45 0.84 -0.32
CA CYS A 76 8.77 1.39 -0.58
C CYS A 76 9.64 1.33 0.69
N SER A 77 10.93 1.59 0.53
CA SER A 77 11.97 1.47 1.56
C SER A 77 12.06 0.09 2.23
N ASN A 78 12.92 -0.75 1.68
CA ASN A 78 13.18 -2.11 2.16
C ASN A 78 14.36 -2.21 3.14
N VAL A 79 14.83 -1.08 3.66
CA VAL A 79 15.95 -1.04 4.60
C VAL A 79 15.39 -1.08 6.01
N ASP A 80 15.88 -1.99 6.85
CA ASP A 80 15.47 -2.04 8.25
C ASP A 80 15.79 -0.74 8.97
N CYS A 81 14.89 -0.31 9.87
CA CYS A 81 15.15 0.85 10.68
C CYS A 81 16.23 0.57 11.72
N PRO A 82 17.07 1.56 12.04
CA PRO A 82 17.97 1.43 13.17
C PRO A 82 17.15 1.27 14.46
N PRO A 83 17.62 0.51 15.47
CA PRO A 83 16.84 0.19 16.67
C PRO A 83 16.27 1.42 17.39
N GLU A 84 16.96 2.55 17.28
CA GLU A 84 16.65 3.82 17.93
C GLU A 84 15.53 4.58 17.23
N ALA A 85 15.22 4.26 15.97
CA ALA A 85 14.10 4.88 15.26
C ALA A 85 12.76 4.55 15.93
N GLY A 86 12.65 3.38 16.58
CA GLY A 86 11.40 2.93 17.18
C GLY A 86 10.28 2.67 16.16
N ASP A 87 9.09 2.39 16.67
CA ASP A 87 7.90 2.15 15.85
C ASP A 87 7.33 3.46 15.26
N PHE A 88 6.83 3.41 14.03
CA PHE A 88 6.34 4.60 13.33
C PHE A 88 5.05 5.17 13.91
N ARG A 89 4.18 4.33 14.50
CA ARG A 89 3.02 4.81 15.26
C ARG A 89 3.48 5.44 16.57
N ALA A 90 4.51 4.88 17.21
CA ALA A 90 5.12 5.48 18.40
C ALA A 90 5.67 6.90 18.13
N GLN A 91 6.37 7.09 17.00
CA GLN A 91 6.86 8.41 16.59
C GLN A 91 5.73 9.43 16.41
N GLN A 92 4.59 8.99 15.85
CA GLN A 92 3.43 9.86 15.67
C GLN A 92 2.79 10.24 17.02
N CYS A 93 2.71 9.32 17.98
CA CYS A 93 2.25 9.64 19.33
C CYS A 93 3.22 10.60 20.04
N SER A 94 4.53 10.34 19.98
CA SER A 94 5.52 11.15 20.69
C SER A 94 5.65 12.57 20.14
N ALA A 95 5.28 12.80 18.88
CA ALA A 95 5.16 14.15 18.32
C ALA A 95 4.15 15.05 19.06
N HIS A 96 3.25 14.48 19.86
CA HIS A 96 2.30 15.22 20.69
C HIS A 96 2.77 15.44 22.15
N ASN A 97 3.98 14.98 22.53
CA ASN A 97 4.48 15.13 23.91
C ASN A 97 4.66 16.60 24.32
N ASP A 98 4.98 17.47 23.36
CA ASP A 98 5.15 18.92 23.57
C ASP A 98 3.83 19.70 23.41
N VAL A 99 2.70 19.00 23.29
CA VAL A 99 1.35 19.60 23.18
C VAL A 99 0.54 19.26 24.42
N LYS A 100 -0.02 20.29 25.08
CA LYS A 100 -0.86 20.09 26.26
C LYS A 100 -2.20 19.46 25.89
N HIS A 101 -2.55 18.36 26.55
CA HIS A 101 -3.89 17.79 26.54
C HIS A 101 -4.58 18.13 27.86
N HIS A 102 -5.69 18.88 27.80
CA HIS A 102 -6.39 19.41 28.97
C HIS A 102 -5.47 20.14 29.98
N GLY A 103 -4.50 20.89 29.47
CA GLY A 103 -3.57 21.70 30.28
C GLY A 103 -2.35 20.96 30.81
N GLN A 104 -2.24 19.64 30.60
CA GLN A 104 -1.14 18.81 31.06
C GLN A 104 -0.35 18.22 29.88
N PHE A 105 0.96 18.05 30.08
CA PHE A 105 1.81 17.29 29.15
C PHE A 105 1.84 15.82 29.54
N TYR A 106 1.89 14.95 28.54
CA TYR A 106 1.98 13.52 28.73
C TYR A 106 3.09 12.95 27.84
N GLU A 107 3.70 11.85 28.29
CA GLU A 107 4.44 10.97 27.41
C GLU A 107 3.44 10.01 26.76
N TRP A 108 3.22 10.17 25.46
CA TRP A 108 2.25 9.37 24.70
C TRP A 108 2.88 8.11 24.13
N LEU A 109 2.24 6.97 24.40
CA LEU A 109 2.60 5.66 23.86
C LEU A 109 1.53 5.19 22.86
N PRO A 110 1.91 4.48 21.78
CA PRO A 110 0.96 4.05 20.76
C PRO A 110 0.04 2.95 21.27
N VAL A 111 -1.26 3.08 20.99
CA VAL A 111 -2.19 1.97 21.06
C VAL A 111 -2.18 1.26 19.70
N SER A 112 -1.81 -0.02 19.71
CA SER A 112 -1.72 -0.86 18.50
C SER A 112 -2.81 -1.94 18.51
N ASN A 113 -3.09 -2.51 17.34
CA ASN A 113 -4.05 -3.61 17.17
C ASN A 113 -5.48 -3.28 17.64
N ASP A 114 -5.92 -2.03 17.45
CA ASP A 114 -7.31 -1.64 17.67
C ASP A 114 -8.23 -2.40 16.68
N PRO A 115 -9.21 -3.19 17.16
CA PRO A 115 -10.02 -4.04 16.29
C PRO A 115 -11.02 -3.26 15.44
N ASP A 116 -11.43 -2.08 15.89
CA ASP A 116 -12.45 -1.27 15.24
C ASP A 116 -11.82 -0.26 14.28
N ASN A 117 -10.72 0.37 14.71
CA ASN A 117 -10.06 1.47 13.98
C ASN A 117 -8.53 1.32 14.06
N PRO A 118 -7.94 0.30 13.41
CA PRO A 118 -6.49 0.04 13.48
C PRO A 118 -5.63 1.18 12.89
N CYS A 119 -6.24 2.07 12.12
CA CYS A 119 -5.57 3.17 11.44
C CYS A 119 -5.85 4.56 12.01
N SER A 120 -6.58 4.69 13.12
CA SER A 120 -6.61 5.96 13.87
C SER A 120 -5.40 6.08 14.81
N LEU A 121 -4.99 7.30 15.12
CA LEU A 121 -3.86 7.55 16.02
C LEU A 121 -4.37 7.61 17.45
N LYS A 122 -4.57 6.45 18.07
CA LYS A 122 -4.86 6.33 19.50
C LYS A 122 -3.57 6.23 20.29
N CYS A 123 -3.44 7.06 21.31
CA CYS A 123 -2.27 7.11 22.16
C CYS A 123 -2.68 7.06 23.63
N GLN A 124 -1.95 6.29 24.42
CA GLN A 124 -2.12 6.18 25.86
C GLN A 124 -1.09 7.05 26.58
N ALA A 125 -1.53 7.82 27.57
CA ALA A 125 -0.61 8.55 28.43
C ALA A 125 0.12 7.57 29.37
N LYS A 126 1.45 7.53 29.28
CA LYS A 126 2.30 6.59 30.03
C LYS A 126 2.03 6.67 31.54
N GLY A 127 1.90 5.50 32.16
CA GLY A 127 1.62 5.39 33.59
C GLY A 127 0.18 5.73 34.00
N THR A 128 -0.73 5.91 33.04
CA THR A 128 -2.15 6.21 33.29
C THR A 128 -3.06 5.32 32.45
N ALA A 129 -4.37 5.33 32.75
CA ALA A 129 -5.40 4.68 31.93
C ALA A 129 -5.98 5.60 30.84
N LEU A 130 -5.48 6.83 30.70
CA LEU A 130 -5.99 7.78 29.72
C LEU A 130 -5.56 7.38 28.31
N VAL A 131 -6.53 7.06 27.46
CA VAL A 131 -6.36 6.82 26.03
C VAL A 131 -7.09 7.91 25.25
N VAL A 132 -6.41 8.51 24.29
CA VAL A 132 -6.95 9.61 23.48
C VAL A 132 -6.68 9.32 22.01
N GLU A 133 -7.67 9.56 21.16
CA GLU A 133 -7.44 9.64 19.72
C GLU A 133 -6.89 11.03 19.37
N LEU A 134 -5.58 11.11 19.14
CA LEU A 134 -4.89 12.37 18.85
C LEU A 134 -5.02 12.81 17.39
N ALA A 135 -5.28 11.87 16.48
CA ALA A 135 -5.60 12.14 15.08
C ALA A 135 -6.53 11.06 14.50
N PRO A 136 -7.43 11.43 13.56
CA PRO A 136 -8.39 10.51 12.97
C PRO A 136 -7.73 9.42 12.11
N LYS A 137 -6.50 9.67 11.63
CA LYS A 137 -5.70 8.70 10.89
C LYS A 137 -4.22 8.84 11.20
N VAL A 138 -3.53 7.71 11.21
CA VAL A 138 -2.07 7.66 11.16
C VAL A 138 -1.56 8.04 9.76
N LEU A 139 -0.27 8.36 9.67
CA LEU A 139 0.42 8.61 8.40
C LEU A 139 0.44 7.35 7.53
N ASP A 140 0.33 7.55 6.22
CA ASP A 140 0.31 6.45 5.26
C ASP A 140 1.61 5.62 5.33
N GLY A 141 1.46 4.30 5.30
CA GLY A 141 2.58 3.36 5.49
C GLY A 141 2.83 2.95 6.95
N THR A 142 2.06 3.47 7.91
CA THR A 142 2.03 2.92 9.27
C THR A 142 1.39 1.53 9.26
N ARG A 143 1.98 0.54 9.93
CA ARG A 143 1.38 -0.80 10.04
C ARG A 143 0.02 -0.75 10.72
N CYS A 144 -0.98 -1.45 10.20
CA CYS A 144 -2.28 -1.56 10.90
C CYS A 144 -2.15 -2.41 12.17
N TYR A 145 -1.50 -3.56 12.02
CA TYR A 145 -1.32 -4.56 13.06
C TYR A 145 0.16 -4.92 13.21
N THR A 146 0.59 -5.24 14.42
CA THR A 146 1.99 -5.57 14.74
C THR A 146 2.46 -6.86 14.04
N GLU A 147 1.56 -7.82 13.82
CA GLU A 147 1.86 -9.14 13.27
C GLU A 147 1.73 -9.21 11.74
N SER A 148 1.41 -8.09 11.07
CA SER A 148 1.14 -8.06 9.63
C SER A 148 2.01 -7.03 8.91
N LEU A 149 2.19 -7.22 7.61
CA LEU A 149 2.76 -6.20 6.71
C LEU A 149 1.72 -5.22 6.17
N ASP A 150 0.48 -5.31 6.63
CA ASP A 150 -0.62 -4.48 6.16
C ASP A 150 -0.46 -3.04 6.66
N MET A 151 -0.75 -2.08 5.79
CA MET A 151 -0.46 -0.68 6.01
C MET A 151 -1.72 0.17 5.97
N CYS A 152 -1.75 1.17 6.83
CA CYS A 152 -2.74 2.22 6.80
C CYS A 152 -2.50 3.12 5.60
N ILE A 153 -3.52 3.27 4.77
CA ILE A 153 -3.53 4.14 3.59
C ILE A 153 -4.85 4.90 3.57
N SER A 154 -4.78 6.23 3.61
CA SER A 154 -5.95 7.10 3.72
C SER A 154 -6.88 6.74 4.89
N GLY A 155 -6.31 6.25 6.00
CA GLY A 155 -7.05 5.85 7.21
C GLY A 155 -7.72 4.47 7.12
N LEU A 156 -7.51 3.72 6.04
CA LEU A 156 -8.01 2.35 5.90
C LEU A 156 -6.84 1.37 5.94
N CYS A 157 -7.06 0.21 6.58
CA CYS A 157 -6.07 -0.85 6.54
C CYS A 157 -6.09 -1.54 5.17
N GLN A 158 -4.97 -1.47 4.46
CA GLN A 158 -4.80 -2.10 3.15
C GLN A 158 -3.85 -3.30 3.30
N VAL A 159 -4.25 -4.43 2.72
CA VAL A 159 -3.41 -5.62 2.65
C VAL A 159 -2.16 -5.29 1.85
N HIS A 160 -1.00 -5.77 2.31
CA HIS A 160 0.30 -5.56 1.67
C HIS A 160 0.19 -5.68 0.13
N PHE A 161 0.53 -4.59 -0.57
CA PHE A 161 0.54 -4.54 -2.03
C PHE A 161 1.68 -5.45 -2.51
N LEU A 162 1.36 -6.71 -2.83
CA LEU A 162 2.28 -7.58 -3.54
C LEU A 162 2.37 -7.03 -4.97
N ASP A 163 3.52 -6.44 -5.31
CA ASP A 163 3.93 -6.19 -6.69
C ASP A 163 4.13 -7.53 -7.44
#